data_AF-A0A7C2CPF7-F1
#
_entry.id   AF-A0A7C2CPF7-F1
#
_cell.length_a   1.000
_cell.length_b   1.000
_cell.length_c   1.000
_cell.angle_alpha   90.00
_cell.angle_beta   90.00
_cell.angle_gamma   90.00
#
_symmetry.space_group_name_H-M   'P 1'
#
loop_
_entity.id
_entity.type
_entity.pdbx_description
1 polymer ?
#
loop_
_entity_poly.entity_id
_entity_poly.type
_entity_poly.pdbx_seq_one_letter_code
_entity_poly.pdbx_strand_id
1 'polypeptide(L)'
;MRLLKNRKAQTRTIEAVFAAFLLLSSLSLIQVTQNSINDSANDLTATAYNLLICLDSNGYLAAAVENKNWAGLKNAVQSLLAPTVWFNLTVFDENMTRLNDVPICSGSTVADEVTAVNYVCATATCNYAVYIIRLQLAMVE
;
A
#
# COMPACT_ATOMS: atom_id res chain seq x y z
N MET A 1 -1.19 27.01 -67.68
CA MET A 1 -0.21 26.43 -66.72
C MET A 1 -0.62 25.00 -66.41
N ARG A 2 0.15 23.99 -66.86
CA ARG A 2 -0.10 22.58 -66.50
C ARG A 2 0.67 22.28 -65.21
N LEU A 3 -0.04 22.03 -64.11
CA LEU A 3 0.56 21.54 -62.87
C LEU A 3 1.17 20.16 -63.14
N LEU A 4 2.50 20.06 -63.14
CA LEU A 4 3.21 18.79 -63.24
C LEU A 4 2.87 17.97 -61.99
N LYS A 5 2.04 16.94 -62.19
CA LYS A 5 1.60 16.01 -61.15
C LYS A 5 2.80 15.21 -60.64
N ASN A 6 3.43 15.70 -59.58
CA ASN A 6 4.63 15.11 -59.00
C ASN A 6 4.26 13.91 -58.11
N ARG A 7 4.00 12.76 -58.74
CA ARG A 7 3.57 11.53 -58.05
C ARG A 7 4.56 11.04 -57.00
N LYS A 8 5.86 11.31 -57.18
CA LYS A 8 6.93 10.89 -56.26
C LYS A 8 6.87 11.63 -54.91
N ALA A 9 6.45 12.90 -54.93
CA ALA A 9 6.21 13.66 -53.71
C ALA A 9 4.95 13.14 -52.98
N GLN A 10 3.88 12.85 -53.72
CA GLN A 10 2.63 12.32 -53.16
C GLN A 10 2.83 10.98 -52.43
N THR A 11 3.62 10.06 -53.00
CA THR A 11 3.91 8.77 -52.35
C THR A 11 4.63 8.94 -51.01
N ARG A 12 5.62 9.85 -50.93
CA ARG A 12 6.34 10.13 -49.67
C ARG A 12 5.44 10.76 -48.60
N THR A 13 4.52 11.63 -49.01
CA THR A 13 3.57 12.24 -48.07
C THR A 13 2.57 11.21 -47.54
N ILE A 14 2.06 10.32 -48.40
CA ILE A 14 1.14 9.25 -47.99
C ILE A 14 1.86 8.28 -47.03
N GLU A 15 3.11 7.92 -47.31
CA GLU A 15 3.93 7.05 -46.46
C GLU A 15 4.15 7.66 -45.06
N ALA A 16 4.50 8.94 -44.98
CA ALA A 16 4.70 9.62 -43.71
C ALA A 16 3.41 9.70 -42.88
N VAL A 17 2.26 9.94 -43.52
CA VAL A 17 0.96 9.97 -42.85
C VAL A 17 0.58 8.59 -42.31
N PHE A 18 0.80 7.52 -43.09
CA PHE A 18 0.57 6.16 -42.63
C PHE A 18 1.48 5.77 -41.48
N ALA A 19 2.76 6.14 -41.52
CA ALA A 19 3.70 5.91 -40.43
C ALA A 19 3.26 6.62 -39.14
N ALA A 20 2.80 7.87 -39.23
CA ALA A 20 2.27 8.60 -38.08
C ALA A 20 1.01 7.95 -37.49
N PHE A 21 0.09 7.46 -38.34
CA PHE A 21 -1.09 6.73 -37.90
C PHE A 21 -0.75 5.41 -37.20
N LEU A 22 0.23 4.66 -37.70
CA LEU A 22 0.69 3.43 -37.07
C LEU A 22 1.32 3.69 -35.70
N LEU A 23 2.11 4.76 -35.56
CA LEU A 23 2.69 5.17 -34.29
C LEU A 23 1.61 5.64 -33.30
N LEU A 24 0.60 6.40 -33.72
CA LEU A 24 -0.51 6.77 -32.83
C LEU A 24 -1.37 5.56 -32.44
N SER A 25 -1.57 4.62 -33.36
CA SER A 25 -2.36 3.41 -33.10
C SER A 25 -1.63 2.49 -32.11
N SER A 26 -0.30 2.42 -32.13
CA SER A 26 0.45 1.63 -31.16
C SER A 26 0.33 2.18 -29.74
N LEU A 27 0.15 3.50 -29.56
CA LEU A 27 -0.15 4.08 -28.25
C LEU A 27 -1.51 3.61 -27.68
N SER A 28 -2.49 3.34 -28.54
CA SER A 28 -3.81 2.84 -28.10
C SER A 28 -3.79 1.38 -27.63
N LEU A 29 -2.76 0.62 -28.01
CA LEU A 29 -2.53 -0.76 -27.57
C LEU A 29 -1.75 -0.84 -26.25
N ILE A 30 -1.25 0.29 -25.74
CA ILE A 30 -0.72 0.36 -24.38
C ILE A 30 -1.93 0.28 -23.45
N GLN A 31 -2.29 -0.94 -23.08
CA GLN A 31 -3.25 -1.18 -22.01
C GLN A 31 -2.65 -0.57 -20.74
N VAL A 32 -3.18 0.58 -20.32
CA VAL A 32 -3.02 1.02 -18.93
C VAL A 32 -3.82 0.01 -18.11
N THR A 33 -3.13 -0.97 -17.54
CA THR A 33 -3.71 -1.98 -16.67
C THR A 33 -4.23 -1.29 -15.41
N GLN A 34 -5.47 -0.82 -15.42
CA GLN A 34 -6.19 -0.49 -14.19
C GLN A 34 -6.84 -1.77 -13.68
N ASN A 35 -6.09 -2.50 -12.85
CA ASN A 35 -6.53 -3.77 -12.26
C ASN A 35 -7.25 -3.52 -10.91
N SER A 36 -8.32 -2.74 -10.92
CA SER A 36 -8.85 -2.01 -9.75
C SER A 36 -9.67 -2.81 -8.72
N ILE A 37 -9.46 -4.12 -8.56
CA ILE A 37 -10.14 -4.92 -7.50
C ILE A 37 -9.15 -5.76 -6.69
N ASN A 38 -8.08 -6.25 -7.32
CA ASN A 38 -6.99 -6.94 -6.59
C ASN A 38 -5.88 -5.99 -6.12
N ASP A 39 -5.88 -4.74 -6.61
CA ASP A 39 -4.84 -3.75 -6.29
C ASP A 39 -5.06 -3.10 -4.93
N SER A 40 -6.30 -2.82 -4.54
CA SER A 40 -6.63 -2.21 -3.25
C SER A 40 -6.20 -3.07 -2.06
N ALA A 41 -6.53 -4.36 -2.06
CA ALA A 41 -6.09 -5.28 -1.00
C ALA A 41 -4.56 -5.42 -0.94
N ASN A 42 -3.89 -5.45 -2.10
CA ASN A 42 -2.43 -5.45 -2.18
C ASN A 42 -1.82 -4.13 -1.70
N ASP A 43 -2.45 -2.99 -2.00
CA ASP A 43 -2.00 -1.66 -1.61
C ASP A 43 -2.19 -1.42 -0.10
N LEU A 44 -3.30 -1.87 0.47
CA LEU A 44 -3.53 -1.90 1.92
C LEU A 44 -2.53 -2.83 2.63
N THR A 45 -2.24 -4.00 2.06
CA THR A 45 -1.22 -4.92 2.58
C THR A 45 0.17 -4.28 2.57
N ALA A 46 0.55 -3.66 1.46
CA ALA A 46 1.83 -2.95 1.33
C ALA A 46 1.91 -1.76 2.29
N THR A 47 0.83 -0.99 2.43
CA THR A 47 0.71 0.11 3.38
C THR A 47 0.88 -0.38 4.81
N ALA A 48 0.24 -1.49 5.18
CA ALA A 48 0.35 -2.07 6.51
C ALA A 48 1.79 -2.50 6.83
N TYR A 49 2.47 -3.20 5.91
CA TYR A 49 3.86 -3.58 6.11
C TYR A 49 4.80 -2.38 6.16
N ASN A 50 4.66 -1.41 5.25
CA ASN A 50 5.49 -0.21 5.23
C ASN A 50 5.35 0.58 6.53
N LEU A 51 4.13 0.68 7.07
CA LEU A 51 3.88 1.33 8.35
C LEU A 51 4.56 0.59 9.50
N LEU A 52 4.42 -0.73 9.56
CA LEU A 52 5.02 -1.54 10.63
C LEU A 52 6.56 -1.48 10.56
N ILE A 53 7.15 -1.58 9.36
CA ILE A 53 8.59 -1.44 9.15
C ILE A 53 9.06 -0.04 9.57
N CYS A 54 8.30 1.01 9.24
CA CYS A 54 8.63 2.38 9.64
C CYS A 54 8.58 2.57 11.16
N LEU A 55 7.57 2.00 11.82
CA LEU A 55 7.48 2.01 13.29
C LEU A 55 8.55 1.13 13.95
N ASP A 56 9.03 0.08 13.28
CA ASP A 56 10.05 -0.81 13.85
C ASP A 56 11.49 -0.34 13.58
N SER A 57 11.69 0.66 12.70
CA SER A 57 13.02 1.01 12.19
C SER A 57 14.06 1.36 13.27
N ASN A 58 13.59 1.79 14.45
CA ASN A 58 14.43 2.10 15.62
C ASN A 58 14.08 1.22 16.84
N GLY A 59 13.44 0.07 16.63
CA GLY A 59 12.94 -0.81 17.70
C GLY A 59 11.76 -0.23 18.49
N TYR A 60 11.08 0.79 17.94
CA TYR A 60 10.00 1.47 18.66
C TYR A 60 8.80 0.56 18.91
N LEU A 61 8.47 -0.37 18.00
CA LEU A 61 7.40 -1.35 18.24
C LEU A 61 7.68 -2.20 19.48
N ALA A 62 8.86 -2.83 19.55
CA ALA A 62 9.24 -3.64 20.69
C ALA A 62 9.28 -2.83 22.00
N ALA A 63 9.84 -1.62 21.96
CA ALA A 63 9.88 -0.73 23.12
C ALA A 63 8.48 -0.27 23.57
N ALA A 64 7.55 -0.02 22.65
CA ALA A 64 6.18 0.34 22.96
C ALA A 64 5.44 -0.82 23.64
N VAL A 65 5.70 -2.06 23.21
CA VAL A 65 5.15 -3.28 23.83
C VAL A 65 5.71 -3.50 25.23
N GLU A 66 7.04 -3.43 25.41
CA GLU A 66 7.68 -3.58 26.73
C GLU A 66 7.14 -2.57 27.75
N ASN A 67 7.00 -1.30 27.34
CA ASN A 67 6.49 -0.23 28.19
C ASN A 67 4.96 -0.21 28.33
N LYS A 68 4.25 -1.15 27.69
CA LYS A 68 2.77 -1.19 27.60
C LYS A 68 2.16 0.14 27.15
N ASN A 69 2.87 0.86 26.28
CA ASN A 69 2.46 2.18 25.82
C ASN A 69 1.49 2.08 24.63
N TRP A 70 0.31 1.52 24.89
CA TRP A 70 -0.72 1.29 23.87
C TRP A 70 -1.27 2.59 23.28
N ALA A 71 -1.36 3.64 24.09
CA ALA A 71 -1.80 4.96 23.64
C ALA A 71 -0.80 5.60 22.68
N GLY A 72 0.51 5.49 22.97
CA GLY A 72 1.56 5.94 22.07
C GLY A 72 1.55 5.19 20.74
N LEU A 73 1.42 3.86 20.82
CA LEU A 73 1.31 3.01 19.63
C LEU A 73 0.10 3.39 18.76
N LYS A 74 -1.07 3.58 19.40
CA LYS A 74 -2.29 4.03 18.72
C LYS A 74 -2.05 5.35 17.98
N ASN A 75 -1.49 6.34 18.66
CA ASN A 75 -1.27 7.67 18.08
C ASN A 75 -0.27 7.63 16.93
N ALA A 76 0.80 6.84 17.06
CA ALA A 76 1.82 6.69 16.02
C ALA A 76 1.26 6.03 14.75
N VAL A 77 0.47 4.96 14.92
CA VAL A 77 -0.24 4.31 13.82
C VAL A 77 -1.21 5.32 13.19
N GLN A 78 -2.05 5.97 13.99
CA GLN A 78 -3.05 6.92 13.50
C GLN A 78 -2.45 8.13 12.77
N SER A 79 -1.24 8.59 13.13
CA SER A 79 -0.57 9.70 12.45
C SER A 79 0.06 9.31 11.10
N LEU A 80 0.34 8.03 10.89
CA LEU A 80 0.96 7.52 9.66
C LEU A 80 -0.08 7.02 8.65
N LEU A 81 -1.29 6.72 9.10
CA LEU A 81 -2.40 6.30 8.25
C LEU A 81 -3.19 7.49 7.71
N ALA A 82 -3.70 7.34 6.48
CA ALA A 82 -4.65 8.29 5.93
C ALA A 82 -5.96 8.29 6.75
N PRO A 83 -6.65 9.44 6.92
CA PRO A 83 -7.89 9.53 7.70
C PRO A 83 -9.04 8.65 7.19
N THR A 84 -8.98 8.22 5.93
CA THR A 84 -9.96 7.33 5.28
C THR A 84 -9.72 5.86 5.56
N VAL A 85 -8.67 5.50 6.29
CA VAL A 85 -8.32 4.11 6.59
C VAL A 85 -8.63 3.81 8.06
N TRP A 86 -9.52 2.84 8.27
CA TRP A 86 -9.75 2.24 9.57
C TRP A 86 -8.61 1.29 9.92
N PHE A 87 -8.24 1.21 11.20
CA PHE A 87 -7.27 0.24 11.68
C PHE A 87 -7.67 -0.41 13.00
N ASN A 88 -7.20 -1.64 13.19
CA ASN A 88 -7.16 -2.33 14.47
C ASN A 88 -5.82 -3.05 14.62
N LEU A 89 -5.15 -2.81 15.74
CA LEU A 89 -3.86 -3.41 16.07
C LEU A 89 -4.02 -4.31 17.30
N THR A 90 -3.54 -5.54 17.17
CA THR A 90 -3.44 -6.49 18.28
C THR A 90 -1.99 -6.92 18.45
N VAL A 91 -1.52 -6.96 19.70
CA VAL A 91 -0.17 -7.41 20.04
C VAL A 91 -0.27 -8.77 20.69
N PHE A 92 0.55 -9.71 20.25
CA PHE A 92 0.67 -11.05 20.79
C PHE A 92 2.09 -11.34 21.28
N ASP A 93 2.20 -12.26 22.23
CA ASP A 93 3.46 -12.90 22.59
C ASP A 93 3.84 -14.02 21.59
N GLU A 94 4.96 -14.69 21.84
CA GLU A 94 5.44 -15.84 21.09
C GLU A 94 4.47 -17.04 21.06
N ASN A 95 3.55 -17.12 22.03
CA ASN A 95 2.55 -18.17 22.15
C ASN A 95 1.19 -17.76 21.54
N MET A 96 1.13 -16.65 20.82
CA MET A 96 -0.10 -16.06 20.27
C MET A 96 -1.12 -15.64 21.34
N THR A 97 -0.66 -15.39 22.57
CA THR A 97 -1.46 -14.82 23.65
C THR A 97 -1.53 -13.31 23.47
N ARG A 98 -2.74 -12.75 23.48
CA ARG A 98 -2.94 -11.31 23.35
C ARG A 98 -2.36 -10.58 24.59
N LEU A 99 -1.52 -9.60 24.34
CA LEU A 99 -0.85 -8.79 25.36
C LEU A 99 -1.54 -7.45 25.65
N ASN A 100 -2.17 -6.84 24.65
CA ASN A 100 -2.83 -5.55 24.83
C ASN A 100 -4.18 -5.71 25.55
N ASP A 101 -4.34 -5.03 26.68
CA ASP A 101 -5.55 -4.98 27.51
C ASP A 101 -6.59 -3.99 26.97
N VAL A 102 -6.14 -2.90 26.35
CA VAL A 102 -6.98 -1.86 25.75
C VAL A 102 -7.07 -2.05 24.21
N PRO A 103 -8.22 -1.78 23.57
CA PRO A 103 -8.32 -1.77 22.12
C PRO A 103 -7.45 -0.67 21.48
N ILE A 104 -6.63 -1.05 20.50
CA ILE A 104 -5.76 -0.15 19.73
C ILE A 104 -6.37 -0.02 18.33
N CYS A 105 -7.45 0.75 18.23
CA CYS A 105 -8.16 0.96 16.97
C CYS A 105 -8.58 2.43 16.78
N SER A 106 -8.87 2.81 15.53
CA SER A 106 -9.41 4.13 15.18
C SER A 106 -10.91 4.28 15.48
N GLY A 107 -11.61 3.19 15.82
CA GLY A 107 -13.05 3.17 16.11
C GLY A 107 -13.70 1.86 15.70
N SER A 108 -15.01 1.88 15.46
CA SER A 108 -15.78 0.75 14.94
C SER A 108 -15.57 0.58 13.43
N THR A 109 -15.57 -0.67 12.96
CA THR A 109 -15.41 -0.99 11.54
C THR A 109 -16.69 -0.62 10.80
N VAL A 110 -16.56 -0.01 9.62
CA VAL A 110 -17.69 0.28 8.71
C VAL A 110 -17.54 -0.46 7.38
N ALA A 111 -16.41 -1.16 7.20
CA ALA A 111 -16.02 -1.80 5.95
C ALA A 111 -16.34 -3.30 5.92
N ASP A 112 -16.67 -3.80 4.72
CA ASP A 112 -16.98 -5.21 4.46
C ASP A 112 -15.71 -6.05 4.24
N GLU A 113 -14.62 -5.42 3.77
CA GLU A 113 -13.33 -6.09 3.52
C GLU A 113 -12.24 -5.56 4.46
N VAL A 114 -11.65 -6.47 5.25
CA VAL A 114 -10.58 -6.16 6.21
C VAL A 114 -9.33 -6.93 5.82
N THR A 115 -8.26 -6.20 5.50
CA THR A 115 -6.92 -6.76 5.26
C THR A 115 -6.18 -6.91 6.58
N ALA A 116 -5.56 -8.06 6.84
CA ALA A 116 -4.80 -8.32 8.06
C ALA A 116 -3.38 -8.80 7.75
N VAL A 117 -2.38 -8.16 8.36
CA VAL A 117 -0.97 -8.56 8.27
C VAL A 117 -0.42 -8.89 9.65
N ASN A 118 0.53 -9.82 9.70
CA ASN A 118 1.31 -10.10 10.91
C ASN A 118 2.76 -9.69 10.68
N TYR A 119 3.33 -8.99 11.64
CA TYR A 119 4.71 -8.54 11.66
C TYR A 119 5.37 -8.99 12.96
N VAL A 120 6.60 -9.48 12.87
CA VAL A 120 7.36 -9.94 14.04
C VAL A 120 8.37 -8.86 14.40
N CYS A 121 8.36 -8.42 15.65
CA CYS A 121 9.41 -7.55 16.19
C CYS A 121 10.07 -8.22 17.38
N ALA A 122 11.35 -7.93 17.59
CA ALA A 122 12.13 -8.46 18.70
C ALA A 122 12.79 -7.32 19.46
N THR A 123 12.95 -7.48 20.77
CA THR A 123 13.63 -6.51 21.62
C THR A 123 15.13 -6.52 21.31
N ALA A 124 15.73 -5.33 21.27
CA ALA A 124 17.19 -5.17 21.13
C ALA A 124 17.91 -5.15 22.50
N THR A 125 17.18 -5.41 23.59
CA THR A 125 17.67 -5.34 24.97
C THR A 125 18.25 -6.69 25.42
N CYS A 126 18.89 -6.72 26.60
CA CYS A 126 19.50 -7.93 27.16
C CYS A 126 18.49 -9.05 27.46
N ASN A 127 17.20 -8.70 27.61
CA ASN A 127 16.11 -9.65 27.75
C ASN A 127 15.43 -9.81 26.39
N TYR A 128 15.88 -10.81 25.65
CA TYR A 128 15.32 -11.15 24.35
C TYR A 128 13.85 -11.56 24.50
N ALA A 129 12.96 -10.78 23.88
CA ALA A 129 11.54 -11.07 23.78
C ALA A 129 11.09 -10.86 22.34
N VAL A 130 10.21 -11.74 21.87
CA VAL A 130 9.63 -11.68 20.52
C VAL A 130 8.14 -11.37 20.65
N TYR A 131 7.67 -10.43 19.84
CA TYR A 131 6.28 -10.04 19.78
C TYR A 131 5.76 -10.16 18.35
N ILE A 132 4.48 -10.50 18.24
CA ILE A 132 3.78 -10.57 16.95
C ILE A 132 2.73 -9.47 16.95
N ILE A 133 2.86 -8.54 16.02
CA ILE A 133 1.93 -7.43 15.84
C ILE A 133 1.04 -7.75 14.65
N ARG A 134 -0.26 -7.89 14.92
CA ARG A 134 -1.28 -8.00 13.89
C ARG A 134 -1.90 -6.64 13.63
N LEU A 135 -1.73 -6.13 12.43
CA LEU A 135 -2.38 -4.91 11.97
C LEU A 135 -3.47 -5.27 10.98
N GLN A 136 -4.68 -4.82 11.26
CA GLN A 136 -5.84 -4.92 10.38
C GLN A 136 -6.16 -3.54 9.84
N LEU A 137 -6.33 -3.43 8.53
CA LEU A 137 -6.71 -2.19 7.85
C LEU A 137 -7.97 -2.42 7.01
N ALA A 138 -8.77 -1.37 6.87
CA ALA A 138 -9.90 -1.33 5.96
C ALA A 138 -10.16 0.09 5.46
N MET A 139 -10.62 0.24 4.22
CA MET A 139 -11.07 1.55 3.72
C MET A 139 -12.44 1.88 4.31
N VAL A 140 -12.58 3.09 4.84
CA VAL A 140 -13.88 3.64 5.23
C VAL A 140 -14.47 4.32 3.99
N GLU A 141 -15.55 3.75 3.45
CA GLU A 141 -16.37 4.38 2.40
C GLU A 141 -17.16 5.59 2.91
#